data_AF-A0A1X7VMC2-F1
#
_entry.id   AF-A0A1X7VMC2-F1
#
_cell.length_a   1.000
_cell.length_b   1.000
_cell.length_c   1.000
_cell.angle_alpha   90.00
_cell.angle_beta   90.00
_cell.angle_gamma   90.00
#
_symmetry.space_group_name_H-M   'P 1'
#
loop_
_entity.id
_entity.type
_entity.pdbx_description
1 polymer ?
#
loop_
_entity_poly.entity_id
_entity_poly.type
_entity_poly.pdbx_seq_one_letter_code
_entity_poly.pdbx_strand_id
1 'polypeptide(L)'
;MEAAVEASSLLGYFSLKEEQLYSIKAFMEGRDVFVILPTGFELLSKNVSAGYLDHESSPETMKNVTAGVYSILFMSPEQLVENWRCTFSSKVYKKRLIGLIIDEAHCVVKWQ
;
A
#
# COMPACT_ATOMS: atom_id res chain seq x y z
N MET A 1 1.08 5.04 18.44
CA MET A 1 1.26 6.48 18.12
C MET A 1 2.74 6.77 17.92
N GLU A 2 3.60 6.33 18.84
CA GLU A 2 5.06 6.42 18.75
C GLU A 2 5.63 5.86 17.43
N ALA A 3 5.22 4.65 17.02
CA ALA A 3 5.65 4.05 15.76
C ALA A 3 5.29 4.87 14.49
N ALA A 4 4.16 5.59 14.48
CA ALA A 4 3.76 6.41 13.34
C ALA A 4 4.58 7.70 13.24
N VAL A 5 4.94 8.28 14.40
CA VAL A 5 5.79 9.49 14.50
C VAL A 5 7.26 9.15 14.21
N GLU A 6 7.71 7.97 14.65
CA GLU A 6 9.04 7.46 14.31
C GLU A 6 9.15 7.19 12.80
N ALA A 7 8.14 6.52 12.21
CA ALA A 7 8.07 6.31 10.78
C ALA A 7 7.99 7.63 10.00
N SER A 8 7.25 8.63 10.46
CA SER A 8 7.22 9.95 9.81
C SER A 8 8.59 10.60 9.81
N SER A 9 9.34 10.48 10.91
CA SER A 9 10.69 11.02 11.04
C SER A 9 11.69 10.32 10.11
N LEU A 10 11.63 8.99 10.00
CA LEU A 10 12.40 8.21 9.01
C LEU A 10 12.06 8.61 7.57
N LEU A 11 10.79 8.92 7.34
CA LEU A 11 10.28 9.44 6.07
C LEU A 11 10.53 10.95 5.90
N GLY A 12 11.32 11.60 6.77
CA GLY A 12 11.67 13.03 6.70
C GLY A 12 10.50 14.00 6.89
N TYR A 13 9.39 13.53 7.45
CA TYR A 13 8.26 14.37 7.86
C TYR A 13 8.41 14.74 9.33
N PHE A 14 8.67 16.02 9.57
CA PHE A 14 8.85 16.59 10.91
C PHE A 14 7.53 16.72 11.70
N SER A 15 6.39 16.67 11.01
CA SER A 15 5.06 16.59 11.63
C SER A 15 4.08 15.95 10.65
N LEU A 16 3.10 15.22 11.19
CA LEU A 16 1.94 14.70 10.46
C LEU A 16 0.71 15.52 10.88
N LYS A 17 -0.23 15.71 9.96
CA LYS A 17 -1.54 16.28 10.30
C LYS A 17 -2.32 15.31 11.20
N GLU A 18 -3.21 15.82 12.03
CA GLU A 18 -4.00 14.99 12.96
C GLU A 18 -4.84 13.95 12.22
N GLU A 19 -5.38 14.29 11.05
CA GLU A 19 -6.18 13.40 10.20
C GLU A 19 -5.33 12.27 9.61
N GLN A 20 -4.07 12.53 9.30
CA GLN A 20 -3.12 11.51 8.84
C GLN A 20 -2.79 10.53 9.97
N LEU A 21 -2.52 11.05 11.17
CA LEU A 21 -2.27 10.22 12.36
C LEU A 21 -3.49 9.37 12.74
N TYR A 22 -4.68 9.95 12.71
CA TYR A 22 -5.92 9.23 12.97
C TYR A 22 -6.13 8.08 11.97
N SER A 23 -5.91 8.35 10.69
CA SER A 23 -6.05 7.37 9.62
C SER A 23 -5.05 6.22 9.77
N ILE A 24 -3.78 6.53 10.01
CA ILE A 24 -2.73 5.52 10.26
C ILE A 24 -3.07 4.69 11.50
N LYS A 25 -3.51 5.33 12.59
CA LYS A 25 -3.90 4.63 13.82
C LYS A 25 -5.09 3.70 13.59
N ALA A 26 -6.14 4.18 12.93
CA ALA A 26 -7.31 3.38 12.62
C ALA A 26 -6.96 2.16 11.78
N PHE A 27 -6.08 2.34 10.80
CA PHE A 27 -5.58 1.25 9.95
C PHE A 27 -4.76 0.23 10.76
N MET A 28 -3.85 0.69 11.61
CA MET A 28 -3.04 -0.19 12.49
C MET A 28 -3.90 -0.96 13.51
N GLU A 29 -5.05 -0.42 13.90
CA GLU A 29 -6.02 -1.08 14.78
C GLU A 29 -6.91 -2.10 14.03
N GLY A 30 -6.68 -2.30 12.73
CA GLY A 30 -7.43 -3.24 11.89
C GLY A 30 -8.83 -2.75 11.51
N ARG A 31 -9.10 -1.45 11.61
CA ARG A 31 -10.34 -0.86 11.09
C ARG A 31 -10.23 -0.61 9.60
N ASP A 32 -11.35 -0.72 8.90
CA ASP A 32 -11.45 -0.23 7.53
C ASP A 32 -11.34 1.31 7.54
N VAL A 33 -10.42 1.86 6.74
CA VAL A 33 -10.15 3.31 6.68
C VAL A 33 -10.32 3.79 5.25
N PHE A 34 -11.20 4.76 5.07
CA PHE A 34 -11.35 5.50 3.82
C PHE A 34 -10.84 6.93 4.02
N VAL A 35 -9.81 7.33 3.27
CA VAL A 35 -9.17 8.64 3.41
C VAL A 35 -9.26 9.39 2.09
N ILE A 36 -9.74 10.64 2.13
CA ILE A 36 -9.74 11.56 0.99
C ILE A 36 -8.68 12.62 1.28
N LEU A 37 -7.58 12.61 0.53
CA LEU A 37 -6.50 13.60 0.66
C LEU A 37 -6.32 14.33 -0.67
N PRO A 38 -6.05 15.65 -0.66
CA PRO A 38 -5.71 16.39 -1.88
C PRO A 38 -4.41 15.86 -2.50
N THR A 39 -4.34 15.81 -3.83
CA THR A 39 -3.16 15.38 -4.59
C THR A 39 -1.96 16.29 -4.32
N GLY A 40 -0.85 15.71 -3.88
CA GLY A 40 0.43 16.40 -3.69
C GLY A 40 1.31 15.75 -2.64
N PHE A 41 1.90 14.58 -2.95
CA PHE A 41 2.91 13.94 -2.09
C PHE A 41 3.95 13.17 -2.94
N GLU A 42 5.23 13.45 -2.71
CA GLU A 42 6.36 12.79 -3.37
C GLU A 42 6.87 11.62 -2.52
N LEU A 43 6.51 10.38 -2.89
CA LEU A 43 7.01 9.15 -2.24
C LEU A 43 8.40 8.70 -2.74
N LEU A 44 9.01 9.44 -3.68
CA LEU A 44 10.15 8.99 -4.47
C LEU A 44 11.52 9.04 -3.76
N SER A 45 11.62 9.56 -2.54
CA SER A 45 12.91 9.83 -1.88
C SER A 45 13.24 8.98 -0.65
N LYS A 46 12.51 7.88 -0.39
CA LYS A 46 12.61 7.14 0.87
C LYS A 46 13.01 5.69 0.66
N ASN A 47 13.88 5.19 1.55
CA ASN A 47 14.52 3.86 1.52
C ASN A 47 13.54 2.70 1.79
N VAL A 48 12.40 2.71 1.11
CA VAL A 48 11.33 1.73 1.21
C VAL A 48 11.40 0.82 -0.01
N SER A 49 11.41 -0.50 0.20
CA SER A 49 11.37 -1.46 -0.90
C SER A 49 9.97 -1.44 -1.54
N ALA A 50 9.86 -0.78 -2.68
CA ALA A 50 8.65 -0.76 -3.51
C ALA A 50 8.83 -1.66 -4.73
N GLY A 51 7.84 -2.50 -5.00
CA GLY A 51 7.73 -3.25 -6.25
C GLY A 51 6.55 -2.72 -7.06
N TYR A 52 6.69 -2.71 -8.39
CA TYR A 52 5.58 -2.45 -9.30
C TYR A 52 5.31 -3.71 -10.11
N LEU A 53 4.02 -4.01 -10.30
CA LEU A 53 3.58 -5.19 -11.02
C LEU A 53 2.59 -4.84 -12.12
N ASP A 54 2.97 -5.20 -13.34
CA ASP A 54 2.22 -5.03 -14.58
C ASP A 54 2.21 -6.33 -15.42
N HIS A 55 1.59 -6.25 -16.58
CA HIS A 55 1.49 -7.39 -17.50
C HIS A 55 2.84 -7.77 -18.16
N GLU A 56 3.83 -6.88 -18.17
CA GLU A 56 5.15 -7.08 -18.79
C GLU A 56 6.25 -7.39 -17.76
N SER A 57 5.87 -7.56 -16.49
CA SER A 57 6.81 -7.72 -15.39
C SER A 57 7.69 -8.96 -15.54
N SER A 58 8.98 -8.79 -15.27
CA SER A 58 9.95 -9.88 -15.41
C SER A 58 9.66 -11.03 -14.44
N PRO A 59 9.97 -12.29 -14.81
CA PRO A 59 9.78 -13.45 -13.92
C PRO A 59 10.50 -13.33 -12.58
N GLU A 60 11.56 -12.53 -12.51
CA GLU A 60 12.30 -12.24 -11.28
C GLU A 60 11.49 -11.37 -10.32
N THR A 61 10.82 -10.33 -10.83
CA THR A 61 9.89 -9.51 -10.04
C THR A 61 8.78 -10.38 -9.48
N MET A 62 8.19 -11.27 -10.29
CA MET A 62 7.14 -12.21 -9.85
C MET A 62 7.60 -13.09 -8.67
N LYS A 63 8.84 -13.59 -8.74
CA LYS A 63 9.46 -14.38 -7.67
C LYS A 63 9.68 -13.55 -6.40
N ASN A 64 10.17 -12.32 -6.54
CA ASN A 64 10.40 -11.40 -5.43
C ASN A 64 9.09 -11.00 -4.73
N VAL A 65 8.01 -10.81 -5.50
CA VAL A 65 6.66 -10.59 -4.98
C VAL A 65 6.19 -11.81 -4.20
N THR A 66 6.28 -13.01 -4.78
CA THR A 66 5.85 -14.26 -4.12
C THR A 66 6.64 -14.53 -2.83
N ALA A 67 7.92 -14.16 -2.80
CA ALA A 67 8.78 -14.25 -1.62
C ALA A 67 8.49 -13.17 -0.56
N GLY A 68 7.76 -12.10 -0.91
CA GLY A 68 7.44 -10.99 -0.01
C GLY A 68 8.65 -10.10 0.31
N VAL A 69 9.50 -9.85 -0.69
CA VAL A 69 10.70 -8.98 -0.55
C VAL A 69 10.31 -7.49 -0.45
N TYR A 70 9.24 -7.10 -1.14
CA TYR A 70 8.76 -5.72 -1.17
C TYR A 70 7.91 -5.39 0.05
N SER A 71 8.08 -4.18 0.58
CA SER A 71 7.25 -3.62 1.66
C SER A 71 5.97 -3.00 1.10
N ILE A 72 6.06 -2.39 -0.08
CA ILE A 72 4.93 -1.83 -0.82
C ILE A 72 4.89 -2.48 -2.19
N LEU A 73 3.72 -2.95 -2.61
CA LEU A 73 3.50 -3.51 -3.93
C LEU A 73 2.41 -2.71 -4.63
N PHE A 74 2.78 -2.09 -5.75
CA PHE A 74 1.86 -1.41 -6.64
C PHE A 74 1.42 -2.37 -7.74
N MET A 75 0.12 -2.37 -8.07
CA MET A 75 -0.43 -3.15 -9.16
C MET A 75 -1.70 -2.50 -9.70
N SER A 76 -2.01 -2.77 -10.97
CA SER A 76 -3.29 -2.35 -11.56
C SER A 76 -4.45 -3.20 -11.03
N PRO A 77 -5.69 -2.68 -11.02
CA PRO A 77 -6.86 -3.45 -10.57
C PRO A 77 -7.10 -4.71 -11.42
N GLU A 78 -6.74 -4.69 -12.70
CA GLU A 78 -6.84 -5.86 -13.60
C GLU A 78 -5.90 -6.99 -13.15
N GLN A 79 -4.64 -6.66 -12.84
CA GLN A 79 -3.66 -7.64 -12.36
C GLN A 79 -4.08 -8.29 -11.03
N LEU A 80 -4.67 -7.49 -10.13
CA LEU A 80 -5.17 -7.94 -8.85
C LEU A 80 -6.29 -8.98 -8.99
N VAL A 81 -7.24 -8.73 -9.91
CA VAL A 81 -8.44 -9.56 -10.08
C VAL A 81 -8.15 -10.83 -10.86
N GLU A 82 -7.32 -10.75 -11.91
CA GLU A 82 -7.06 -11.88 -12.82
C GLU A 82 -5.96 -12.80 -12.29
N ASN A 83 -4.74 -12.29 -12.18
CA ASN A 83 -3.54 -13.12 -12.04
C ASN A 83 -3.06 -13.28 -10.59
N TRP A 84 -3.35 -12.29 -9.73
CA TRP A 84 -2.73 -12.18 -8.40
C TRP A 84 -3.66 -12.48 -7.24
N ARG A 85 -4.93 -12.77 -7.52
CA ARG A 85 -5.94 -13.06 -6.50
C ARG A 85 -5.55 -14.25 -5.61
N CYS A 86 -4.86 -15.25 -6.17
CA CYS A 86 -4.39 -16.41 -5.43
C CYS A 86 -3.20 -16.10 -4.50
N THR A 87 -2.44 -15.04 -4.77
CA THR A 87 -1.28 -14.65 -3.95
C THR A 87 -1.68 -14.22 -2.54
N PHE A 88 -2.87 -13.63 -2.36
CA PHE A 88 -3.45 -13.36 -1.04
C PHE A 88 -3.73 -14.63 -0.23
N SER A 89 -3.94 -15.77 -0.90
CA SER A 89 -4.18 -17.04 -0.24
C SER A 89 -2.89 -17.69 0.30
N SER A 90 -1.72 -17.19 -0.12
CA SER A 90 -0.42 -17.70 0.31
C SER A 90 -0.15 -17.47 1.80
N LYS A 91 0.68 -18.33 2.40
CA LYS A 91 1.06 -18.22 3.82
C LYS A 91 1.82 -16.93 4.13
N VAL A 92 2.57 -16.41 3.16
CA VAL A 92 3.37 -15.18 3.32
C VAL A 92 2.45 -13.98 3.46
N TYR A 93 1.54 -13.78 2.50
CA TYR A 93 0.63 -12.64 2.51
C TYR A 93 -0.42 -12.75 3.63
N LYS A 94 -0.93 -13.94 3.96
CA LYS A 94 -1.82 -14.09 5.12
C LYS A 94 -1.20 -13.65 6.46
N LYS A 95 0.12 -13.74 6.60
CA LYS A 95 0.83 -13.36 7.84
C LYS A 95 1.39 -11.95 7.80
N ARG A 96 1.76 -11.45 6.61
CA ARG A 96 2.50 -10.17 6.43
C ARG A 96 1.68 -9.05 5.79
N LEU A 97 0.53 -9.33 5.19
CA LEU A 97 -0.31 -8.30 4.59
C LEU A 97 -0.94 -7.46 5.72
N ILE A 98 -0.55 -6.19 5.77
CA ILE A 98 -1.06 -5.24 6.77
C ILE A 98 -2.35 -4.59 6.27
N GLY A 99 -2.47 -4.33 4.96
CA GLY A 99 -3.72 -3.93 4.34
C GLY A 99 -3.59 -3.61 2.85
N LEU A 100 -4.72 -3.29 2.24
CA LEU A 100 -4.86 -2.99 0.82
C LEU A 100 -5.24 -1.51 0.65
N ILE A 101 -4.46 -0.79 -0.14
CA ILE A 101 -4.69 0.62 -0.45
C ILE A 101 -5.25 0.70 -1.87
N ILE A 102 -6.40 1.36 -2.03
CA ILE A 102 -7.02 1.59 -3.34
C ILE A 102 -6.87 3.07 -3.65
N ASP A 103 -5.97 3.38 -4.57
CA ASP A 103 -5.86 4.73 -5.12
C ASP A 103 -7.00 4.99 -6.11
N GLU A 104 -7.40 6.24 -6.24
CA GLU A 104 -8.52 6.68 -7.10
C GLU A 104 -9.82 5.88 -6.89
N ALA A 105 -10.16 5.59 -5.62
CA ALA A 105 -11.37 4.84 -5.27
C ALA A 105 -12.67 5.49 -5.81
N HIS A 106 -12.63 6.77 -6.18
CA HIS A 106 -13.73 7.46 -6.84
C HIS A 106 -14.11 6.84 -8.20
N CYS A 107 -13.18 6.13 -8.86
CA CYS A 107 -13.40 5.41 -10.12
C CYS A 107 -14.33 4.19 -10.00
N VAL A 108 -14.61 3.72 -8.78
CA VAL A 108 -15.46 2.54 -8.55
C VAL A 108 -16.94 2.85 -8.82
N VAL A 109 -17.35 4.11 -8.61
CA VAL A 109 -18.76 4.51 -8.73
C VAL A 109 -18.99 5.23 -10.06
N LYS A 110 -19.97 4.76 -10.83
CA LYS A 110 -20.53 5.52 -11.95
C LYS A 110 -21.60 6.45 -11.40
N TRP A 111 -21.30 7.74 -11.36
CA TRP A 111 -22.24 8.80 -10.99
C TRP A 111 -23.12 9.10 -12.20
N GLN A 112 -24.13 8.26 -12.43
CA GLN A 112 -25.16 8.45 -13.46
C GLN A 112 -26.44 9.00 -12.84
#